data_AF-A0A7H0VA70-F1
#
_entry.id   AF-A0A7H0VA70-F1
#
_cell.length_a   1.000
_cell.length_b   1.000
_cell.length_c   1.000
_cell.angle_alpha   90.00
_cell.angle_beta   90.00
_cell.angle_gamma   90.00
#
_symmetry.space_group_name_H-M   'P 1'
#
loop_
_entity.id
_entity.type
_entity.pdbx_description
1 polymer ?
#
loop_
_entity_poly.entity_id
_entity_poly.type
_entity_poly.pdbx_seq_one_letter_code
_entity_poly.pdbx_strand_id
1 'polypeptide(L)'
;MKKLVFALALSLFTAPIFAQQGPGDKADRTPEQRIEMRLRKMAEQLNLSDEQIEAVKPILQDFHQAEAKAREEQKARREEVKEKLSEVLSEEQMSQLEKMREDRREKGRGMHKKHRGG
;
A
#
# COMPACT_ATOMS: atom_id res chain seq x y z
N MET A 1 -5.65 -31.67 59.35
CA MET A 1 -6.67 -30.99 58.50
C MET A 1 -5.91 -30.03 57.59
N LYS A 2 -5.53 -30.50 56.39
CA LYS A 2 -6.19 -30.28 55.09
C LYS A 2 -5.76 -28.97 54.41
N LYS A 3 -4.69 -29.10 53.60
CA LYS A 3 -4.43 -28.56 52.24
C LYS A 3 -4.91 -27.14 51.92
N LEU A 4 -3.98 -26.26 51.51
CA LEU A 4 -4.13 -25.29 50.41
C LEU A 4 -2.70 -24.90 49.91
N VAL A 5 -1.98 -25.81 49.25
CA VAL A 5 -1.73 -25.81 47.79
C VAL A 5 -1.69 -24.41 47.15
N PHE A 6 -0.46 -23.99 46.86
CA PHE A 6 -0.08 -23.01 45.85
C PHE A 6 -0.80 -23.28 44.52
N ALA A 7 -1.53 -22.29 44.00
CA ALA A 7 -1.97 -22.28 42.60
C ALA A 7 -1.82 -20.86 42.05
N LEU A 8 -0.63 -20.59 41.51
CA LEU A 8 -0.33 -19.43 40.69
C LEU A 8 -1.08 -19.58 39.35
N ALA A 9 -2.34 -19.15 39.31
CA ALA A 9 -3.12 -19.08 38.08
C ALA A 9 -2.70 -17.84 37.28
N LEU A 10 -1.57 -17.93 36.57
CA LEU A 10 -1.26 -17.02 35.48
C LEU A 10 -2.19 -17.38 34.30
N SER A 11 -3.37 -16.79 34.29
CA SER A 11 -4.22 -16.73 33.10
C SER A 11 -3.52 -15.85 32.05
N LEU A 12 -2.71 -16.49 31.22
CA LEU A 12 -2.33 -15.93 29.92
C LEU A 12 -3.60 -15.84 29.08
N PHE A 13 -4.37 -14.77 29.27
CA PHE A 13 -5.35 -14.31 28.29
C PHE A 13 -4.57 -13.98 27.02
N THR A 14 -4.48 -14.96 26.14
CA THR A 14 -4.17 -14.75 24.74
C THR A 14 -5.38 -14.05 24.14
N ALA A 15 -5.47 -12.73 24.36
CA ALA A 15 -6.32 -11.91 23.53
C ALA A 15 -5.88 -12.19 22.08
N PRO A 16 -6.79 -12.51 21.14
CA PRO A 16 -6.45 -12.42 19.75
C PRO A 16 -5.98 -10.99 19.55
N ILE A 17 -4.67 -10.82 19.34
CA ILE A 17 -4.10 -9.59 18.83
C ILE A 17 -4.83 -9.45 17.50
N PHE A 18 -5.89 -8.62 17.48
CA PHE A 18 -6.52 -8.20 16.25
C PHE A 18 -5.39 -7.63 15.42
N ALA A 19 -4.94 -8.45 14.47
CA ALA A 19 -3.86 -8.15 13.58
C ALA A 19 -4.26 -6.85 12.88
N GLN A 20 -3.53 -5.79 13.20
CA GLN A 20 -3.43 -4.57 12.42
C GLN A 20 -4.73 -4.17 11.71
N GLN A 21 -5.63 -3.48 12.42
CA GLN A 21 -6.47 -2.49 11.74
C GLN A 21 -5.54 -1.40 11.20
N GLY A 22 -4.95 -1.68 10.04
CA GLY A 22 -4.31 -0.70 9.18
C GLY A 22 -5.33 0.34 8.72
N PRO A 23 -4.88 1.50 8.22
CA PRO A 23 -5.71 2.70 8.07
C PRO A 23 -7.00 2.40 7.29
N GLY A 24 -8.12 2.50 8.01
CA GLY A 24 -9.47 2.23 7.50
C GLY A 24 -9.83 3.04 6.25
N ASP A 25 -10.80 2.51 5.51
CA ASP A 25 -11.57 3.11 4.42
C ASP A 25 -10.82 3.62 3.17
N LYS A 26 -9.49 3.53 3.14
CA LYS A 26 -8.69 4.02 1.99
C LYS A 26 -8.39 2.94 0.96
N ALA A 27 -8.38 1.68 1.35
CA ALA A 27 -8.04 0.56 0.47
C ALA A 27 -9.17 0.24 -0.53
N ASP A 28 -10.43 0.36 -0.10
CA ASP A 28 -11.59 -0.19 -0.82
C ASP A 28 -12.27 0.79 -1.79
N ARG A 29 -11.70 1.98 -1.99
CA ARG A 29 -12.30 3.00 -2.87
C ARG A 29 -12.08 2.66 -4.33
N THR A 30 -13.15 2.71 -5.13
CA THR A 30 -13.08 2.55 -6.59
C THR A 30 -12.26 3.69 -7.22
N PRO A 31 -11.70 3.50 -8.42
CA PRO A 31 -11.01 4.58 -9.15
C PRO A 31 -11.84 5.85 -9.29
N GLU A 32 -13.14 5.71 -9.55
CA GLU A 32 -14.10 6.80 -9.72
C GLU A 32 -14.28 7.57 -8.42
N GLN A 33 -14.47 6.86 -7.29
CA GLN A 33 -14.56 7.49 -5.97
C GLN A 33 -13.28 8.27 -5.61
N ARG A 34 -12.11 7.79 -6.05
CA ARG A 34 -10.83 8.51 -5.85
C ARG A 34 -10.78 9.80 -6.66
N ILE A 35 -11.25 9.77 -7.90
CA ILE A 35 -11.34 10.94 -8.77
C ILE A 35 -12.31 11.97 -8.16
N GLU A 36 -13.49 11.55 -7.73
CA GLU A 36 -14.50 12.42 -7.14
C GLU A 36 -13.99 13.11 -5.87
N MET A 37 -13.34 12.37 -4.97
CA MET A 37 -12.74 12.98 -3.77
C MET A 37 -11.65 13.99 -4.11
N ARG A 38 -10.81 13.71 -5.13
CA ARG A 38 -9.76 14.63 -5.56
C ARG A 38 -10.36 15.89 -6.16
N LEU A 39 -11.36 15.73 -7.03
CA LEU A 39 -12.10 16.83 -7.65
C LEU A 39 -12.77 17.70 -6.59
N ARG A 40 -13.47 17.07 -5.64
CA ARG A 40 -14.11 17.76 -4.51
C ARG A 40 -13.12 18.58 -3.70
N LYS A 41 -11.96 18.01 -3.35
CA LYS A 41 -10.92 18.75 -2.63
C LYS A 41 -10.40 19.94 -3.42
N MET A 42 -10.18 19.79 -4.73
CA MET A 42 -9.74 20.91 -5.56
C MET A 42 -10.84 21.98 -5.67
N ALA A 43 -12.10 21.57 -5.83
CA ALA A 43 -13.24 22.48 -5.85
C ALA A 43 -13.32 23.30 -4.56
N GLU A 44 -13.22 22.65 -3.40
CA GLU A 44 -13.27 23.30 -2.09
C GLU A 44 -12.04 24.20 -1.83
N GLN A 45 -10.83 23.74 -2.15
CA GLN A 45 -9.60 24.49 -1.83
C GLN A 45 -9.32 25.64 -2.79
N LEU A 46 -9.81 25.54 -4.04
CA LEU A 46 -9.55 26.53 -5.09
C LEU A 46 -10.80 27.34 -5.46
N ASN A 47 -11.94 27.08 -4.81
CA ASN A 47 -13.25 27.68 -5.11
C ASN A 47 -13.60 27.56 -6.61
N LEU A 48 -13.53 26.36 -7.16
CA LEU A 48 -13.83 26.12 -8.57
C LEU A 48 -15.32 26.35 -8.85
N SER A 49 -15.63 26.99 -9.98
CA SER A 49 -16.98 27.07 -10.54
C SER A 49 -17.45 25.73 -11.12
N ASP A 50 -18.76 25.59 -11.32
CA ASP A 50 -19.35 24.37 -11.91
C ASP A 50 -18.76 24.07 -13.30
N GLU A 51 -18.55 25.10 -14.13
CA GLU A 51 -17.91 24.96 -15.45
C GLU A 51 -16.47 24.43 -15.34
N GLN A 52 -15.71 24.90 -14.35
CA GLN A 52 -14.35 24.41 -14.11
C GLN A 52 -14.35 22.98 -13.56
N ILE A 53 -15.32 22.62 -12.71
CA ILE A 53 -15.46 21.26 -12.17
C ILE A 53 -15.73 20.27 -13.30
N GLU A 54 -16.68 20.60 -14.19
CA GLU A 54 -17.00 19.78 -15.35
C GLU A 54 -15.82 19.65 -16.33
N ALA A 55 -15.03 20.71 -16.50
CA ALA A 55 -13.81 20.66 -17.33
C ALA A 55 -12.68 19.83 -16.71
N VAL A 56 -12.53 19.85 -15.39
CA VAL A 56 -11.42 19.16 -14.68
C VAL A 56 -11.69 17.66 -14.52
N LYS A 57 -12.96 17.26 -14.40
CA LYS A 57 -13.34 15.85 -14.23
C LYS A 57 -12.76 14.91 -15.32
N PRO A 58 -12.91 15.15 -16.63
CA PRO A 58 -12.33 14.29 -17.66
C PRO A 58 -10.79 14.30 -17.64
N ILE A 59 -10.16 15.42 -17.30
CA ILE A 59 -8.69 15.50 -17.17
C ILE A 59 -8.18 14.53 -16.09
N LEU A 60 -8.87 14.48 -14.95
CA LEU A 60 -8.52 13.52 -13.90
C LEU A 60 -8.80 12.08 -14.33
N GLN A 61 -9.91 11.82 -15.02
CA GLN A 61 -10.23 10.49 -15.53
C GLN A 61 -9.14 9.97 -16.48
N ASP A 62 -8.76 10.78 -17.47
CA ASP A 62 -7.72 10.43 -18.44
C ASP A 62 -6.37 10.19 -17.77
N PHE A 63 -5.99 11.07 -16.83
CA PHE A 63 -4.78 10.89 -16.05
C PHE A 63 -4.78 9.57 -15.29
N HIS A 64 -5.87 9.23 -14.60
CA HIS A 64 -5.98 7.99 -13.85
C HIS A 64 -5.98 6.74 -14.73
N GLN A 65 -6.62 6.80 -15.91
CA GLN A 65 -6.57 5.71 -16.89
C GLN A 65 -5.16 5.51 -17.45
N ALA A 66 -4.46 6.61 -17.78
CA ALA A 66 -3.07 6.57 -18.24
C ALA A 66 -2.15 5.97 -17.17
N GLU A 67 -2.30 6.38 -15.91
CA GLU A 67 -1.56 5.78 -14.80
C GLU A 67 -1.85 4.28 -14.64
N ALA A 68 -3.10 3.86 -14.75
CA ALA A 68 -3.47 2.46 -14.64
C ALA A 68 -2.79 1.60 -15.72
N LYS A 69 -2.82 2.06 -16.97
CA LYS A 69 -2.12 1.42 -18.09
C LYS A 69 -0.61 1.36 -17.86
N ALA A 70 -0.01 2.48 -17.46
CA ALA A 70 1.43 2.55 -17.18
C ALA A 70 1.86 1.59 -16.04
N ARG A 71 1.01 1.38 -15.04
CA ARG A 71 1.28 0.41 -13.96
C ARG A 71 1.29 -1.03 -14.47
N GLU A 72 0.33 -1.40 -15.31
CA GLU A 72 0.27 -2.73 -15.93
C GLU A 72 1.48 -2.96 -16.84
N GLU A 73 1.82 -2.00 -17.70
CA GLU A 73 3.02 -2.08 -18.53
C GLU A 73 4.29 -2.22 -17.69
N GLN A 74 4.41 -1.46 -16.60
CA GLN A 74 5.56 -1.54 -15.72
C GLN A 74 5.63 -2.89 -15.00
N LYS A 75 4.49 -3.51 -14.69
CA LYS A 75 4.45 -4.87 -14.13
C LYS A 75 4.95 -5.88 -15.15
N ALA A 76 4.44 -5.82 -16.38
CA ALA A 76 4.89 -6.70 -17.47
C ALA A 76 6.40 -6.56 -17.73
N ARG A 77 6.92 -5.34 -17.82
CA ARG A 77 8.37 -5.08 -17.98
C ARG A 77 9.20 -5.67 -16.83
N ARG A 78 8.69 -5.64 -15.60
CA ARG A 78 9.38 -6.22 -14.44
C ARG A 78 9.41 -7.75 -14.50
N GLU A 79 8.34 -8.37 -14.96
CA GLU A 79 8.26 -9.81 -15.17
C GLU A 79 9.21 -10.25 -16.29
N GLU A 80 9.23 -9.53 -17.42
CA GLU A 80 10.17 -9.78 -18.52
C GLU A 80 11.63 -9.68 -18.07
N VAL A 81 11.99 -8.63 -17.29
CA VAL A 81 13.34 -8.51 -16.74
C VAL A 81 13.65 -9.65 -15.77
N LYS A 82 12.67 -10.11 -14.98
CA LYS A 82 12.87 -11.24 -14.06
C LYS A 82 13.16 -12.52 -14.83
N GLU A 83 12.42 -12.78 -15.90
CA GLU A 83 12.61 -13.93 -16.78
C GLU A 83 14.00 -13.92 -17.41
N LYS A 84 14.39 -12.81 -18.08
CA LYS A 84 15.72 -12.67 -18.68
C LYS A 84 16.87 -12.83 -17.67
N LEU A 85 16.67 -12.40 -16.42
CA LEU A 85 17.66 -12.61 -15.36
C LEU A 85 17.76 -14.08 -14.94
N SER A 86 16.66 -14.82 -14.94
CA SER A 86 16.66 -16.24 -14.59
C SER A 86 17.39 -17.13 -15.60
N GLU A 87 17.57 -16.66 -16.84
CA GLU A 87 18.38 -17.35 -17.86
C GLU A 87 19.89 -17.20 -17.61
N VAL A 88 20.32 -16.16 -16.89
CA VAL A 88 21.75 -15.82 -16.69
C VAL A 88 22.23 -16.10 -15.27
N LEU A 89 21.34 -15.93 -14.28
CA LEU A 89 21.68 -16.07 -12.87
C LEU A 89 21.31 -17.45 -12.34
N SER A 90 22.11 -17.96 -11.39
CA SER A 90 21.73 -19.16 -10.64
C SER A 90 20.57 -18.89 -9.69
N GLU A 91 19.90 -19.95 -9.23
CA GLU A 91 18.80 -19.84 -8.24
C GLU A 91 19.25 -19.12 -6.96
N GLU A 92 20.47 -19.41 -6.49
CA GLU A 92 21.08 -18.77 -5.32
C GLU A 92 21.24 -17.25 -5.54
N GLN A 93 21.73 -16.83 -6.72
CA GLN A 93 21.89 -15.42 -7.08
C GLN A 93 20.55 -14.70 -7.25
N MET A 94 19.56 -15.37 -7.81
CA MET A 94 18.18 -14.84 -7.92
C MET A 94 17.56 -14.62 -6.55
N SER A 95 17.71 -15.58 -5.62
CA SER A 95 17.24 -15.46 -4.24
C SER A 95 17.90 -14.29 -3.51
N GLN A 96 19.22 -14.11 -3.67
CA GLN A 96 19.93 -12.95 -3.12
C GLN A 96 19.43 -11.62 -3.71
N LEU A 97 19.19 -11.57 -5.02
CA LEU A 97 18.65 -10.39 -5.69
C LEU A 97 17.24 -10.03 -5.16
N GLU A 98 16.38 -11.02 -4.93
CA GLU A 98 15.04 -10.80 -4.36
C GLU A 98 15.10 -10.25 -2.93
N LYS A 99 15.98 -10.81 -2.07
CA LYS A 99 16.24 -10.28 -0.72
C LYS A 99 16.71 -8.83 -0.75
N MET A 100 17.68 -8.50 -1.62
CA MET A 100 18.16 -7.13 -1.77
C MET A 100 17.04 -6.15 -2.21
N ARG A 101 16.11 -6.61 -3.05
CA ARG A 101 14.94 -5.83 -3.48
C ARG A 101 13.95 -5.62 -2.34
N GLU A 102 13.73 -6.63 -1.52
CA GLU A 102 12.87 -6.56 -0.33
C GLU A 102 13.43 -5.59 0.72
N ASP A 103 14.71 -5.73 1.08
CA ASP A 103 15.39 -4.84 2.03
C ASP A 103 15.29 -3.37 1.62
N ARG A 104 15.45 -3.10 0.31
CA ARG A 104 15.30 -1.75 -0.24
C ARG A 104 13.87 -1.24 -0.07
N ARG A 105 12.86 -2.09 -0.29
CA ARG A 105 11.44 -1.74 -0.09
C ARG A 105 11.14 -1.45 1.37
N GLU A 106 11.65 -2.26 2.29
CA GLU A 106 11.45 -2.06 3.73
C GLU A 106 12.10 -0.77 4.22
N LYS A 107 13.35 -0.49 3.83
CA LYS A 107 14.04 0.77 4.15
C LYS A 107 13.26 1.97 3.63
N GLY A 108 12.76 1.90 2.39
CA GLY A 108 11.91 2.95 1.82
C GLY A 108 10.61 3.17 2.60
N ARG A 109 9.94 2.10 3.02
CA ARG A 109 8.72 2.17 3.87
C ARG A 109 9.02 2.77 5.24
N GLY A 110 10.16 2.42 5.84
CA GLY A 110 10.61 2.95 7.12
C GLY A 110 10.88 4.46 7.08
N MET A 111 11.51 4.96 6.01
CA MET A 111 11.72 6.40 5.81
C MET A 111 10.40 7.15 5.61
N HIS A 112 9.47 6.59 4.83
CA HIS A 112 8.15 7.20 4.59
C HIS A 112 7.31 7.31 5.87
N LYS A 113 7.41 6.33 6.78
CA LYS A 113 6.73 6.36 8.09
C LYS A 113 7.29 7.45 8.99
N LYS A 114 8.61 7.68 8.98
CA LYS A 114 9.26 8.74 9.78
C LYS A 114 8.83 10.15 9.34
N HIS A 115 8.65 10.39 8.05
CA HIS A 115 8.21 11.71 7.54
C HIS A 115 6.71 12.00 7.71
N ARG A 116 5.89 10.98 7.99
CA ARG A 116 4.44 11.16 8.19
C ARG A 116 4.00 11.30 9.64
N GLY A 117 4.91 11.08 10.59
CA GLY A 117 4.62 11.08 12.04
C GLY A 117 5.38 12.16 12.83
N GLY A 118 5.88 13.19 12.15
CA GLY A 118 6.51 14.36 12.76
C GLY A 118 5.72 15.63 12.44
#